data_AF-A0A7X8WUI1-F1
#
_entry.id   AF-A0A7X8WUI1-F1
#
_cell.length_a   1.000
_cell.length_b   1.000
_cell.length_c   1.000
_cell.angle_alpha   90.00
_cell.angle_beta   90.00
_cell.angle_gamma   90.00
#
_symmetry.space_group_name_H-M   'P 1'
#
loop_
_entity.id
_entity.type
_entity.pdbx_description
1 polymer ?
#
loop_
_entity_poly.entity_id
_entity_poly.type
_entity_poly.pdbx_seq_one_letter_code
_entity_poly.pdbx_strand_id
1 'polypeptide(L)'
;MRVGVDLVSVSRIIRAVARYGDRFLDRIFTPEEKLLCFGDACRLAGRFAAKEAVAKALGTGLWRSGVVFHDIEILRGQSGEPIVALHGGARKHFESIGGIACHVSISHEKEMACAFCVIETVSQNCERDSEDAATSHLGMLACDPMSKQDHMSVVSEDTLDVADSIRVDEI
;
A
#
# COMPACT_ATOMS: atom_id res chain seq x y z
N MET A 1 3.35 13.30 -4.28
CA MET A 1 2.01 13.33 -3.67
C MET A 1 1.23 12.09 -4.08
N ARG A 2 0.47 11.50 -3.14
CA ARG A 2 -0.45 10.38 -3.37
C ARG A 2 -1.79 10.68 -2.69
N VAL A 3 -2.88 10.10 -3.19
CA VAL A 3 -4.23 10.40 -2.72
C VAL A 3 -5.02 9.12 -2.47
N GLY A 4 -5.95 9.19 -1.53
CA GLY A 4 -6.90 8.11 -1.24
C GLY A 4 -8.24 8.66 -0.81
N VAL A 5 -9.32 7.97 -1.20
CA VAL A 5 -10.70 8.35 -0.85
C VAL A 5 -11.49 7.09 -0.50
N ASP A 6 -12.35 7.20 0.51
CA ASP A 6 -13.28 6.13 0.88
C ASP A 6 -14.65 6.66 1.30
N LEU A 7 -15.67 5.81 1.15
CA LEU A 7 -17.08 6.09 1.39
C LEU A 7 -17.73 4.89 2.08
N VAL A 8 -18.17 5.09 3.33
CA VAL A 8 -18.67 4.04 4.23
C VAL A 8 -20.12 4.33 4.57
N SER A 9 -21.00 3.35 4.38
CA SER A 9 -22.37 3.46 4.92
C SER A 9 -22.37 3.24 6.43
N VAL A 10 -22.89 4.22 7.16
CA VAL A 10 -23.11 4.14 8.62
C VAL A 10 -23.97 2.93 8.96
N SER A 11 -24.96 2.62 8.12
CA SER A 11 -25.82 1.43 8.28
C SER A 11 -25.03 0.11 8.25
N ARG A 12 -23.91 0.03 7.51
CA ARG A 12 -23.03 -1.16 7.50
C ARG A 12 -22.26 -1.29 8.81
N ILE A 13 -21.79 -0.18 9.38
CA ILE A 13 -21.12 -0.15 10.68
C ILE A 13 -22.10 -0.55 11.79
N ILE A 14 -23.30 0.01 11.83
CA ILE A 14 -24.37 -0.38 12.78
C ILE A 14 -24.63 -1.89 12.71
N ARG A 15 -24.83 -2.45 11.51
CA ARG A 15 -25.05 -3.89 11.33
C ARG A 15 -23.85 -4.74 11.75
N ALA A 16 -22.62 -4.26 11.54
CA ALA A 16 -21.41 -4.98 11.94
C ALA A 16 -21.23 -4.99 13.47
N VAL A 17 -21.40 -3.84 14.13
CA VAL A 17 -21.37 -3.72 15.59
C VAL A 17 -22.48 -4.56 16.22
N ALA A 18 -23.71 -4.49 15.72
CA ALA A 18 -24.83 -5.28 16.23
C ALA A 18 -24.64 -6.81 16.08
N ARG A 19 -23.92 -7.26 15.04
CA ARG A 19 -23.67 -8.69 14.78
C ARG A 19 -22.46 -9.24 15.51
N TYR A 20 -21.43 -8.43 15.73
CA TYR A 20 -20.11 -8.91 16.16
C TYR A 20 -19.60 -8.27 17.46
N GLY A 21 -20.25 -7.20 17.94
CA GLY A 21 -19.90 -6.51 19.18
C GLY A 21 -18.46 -6.05 19.23
N ASP A 22 -17.86 -6.19 20.40
CA ASP A 22 -16.48 -5.77 20.67
C ASP A 22 -15.46 -6.43 19.74
N ARG A 23 -15.68 -7.67 19.28
CA ARG A 23 -14.78 -8.34 18.32
C ARG A 23 -14.61 -7.56 17.01
N PHE A 24 -15.65 -6.86 16.55
CA PHE A 24 -15.53 -5.99 15.38
C PHE A 24 -14.82 -4.68 15.74
N LEU A 25 -15.15 -4.10 16.90
CA LEU A 25 -14.55 -2.85 17.36
C LEU A 25 -13.05 -3.01 17.59
N ASP A 26 -12.64 -4.02 18.35
CA ASP A 26 -11.26 -4.34 18.72
C ASP A 26 -10.40 -4.76 17.52
N ARG A 27 -11.02 -5.30 16.46
CA ARG A 27 -10.29 -5.64 15.21
C ARG A 27 -9.90 -4.40 14.39
N ILE A 28 -10.63 -3.29 14.54
CA ILE A 28 -10.54 -2.13 13.64
C ILE A 28 -10.02 -0.89 14.35
N PHE A 29 -10.48 -0.64 15.57
CA PHE A 29 -10.24 0.59 16.30
C PHE A 29 -9.32 0.36 17.49
N THR A 30 -8.36 1.28 17.69
CA THR A 30 -7.56 1.32 18.91
C THR A 30 -8.43 1.70 20.11
N PRO A 31 -7.96 1.49 21.36
CA PRO A 31 -8.67 1.98 22.54
C PRO A 31 -8.98 3.49 22.49
N GLU A 32 -8.04 4.31 22.03
CA GLU A 32 -8.18 5.76 21.92
C GLU A 32 -9.24 6.16 20.87
N GLU A 33 -9.25 5.50 19.71
CA GLU A 33 -10.27 5.73 18.69
C GLU A 33 -11.68 5.38 19.17
N LYS A 34 -11.83 4.31 19.96
CA LYS A 34 -13.12 3.93 20.57
C LYS A 34 -13.59 5.00 21.56
N LEU A 35 -12.69 5.54 22.39
CA LEU A 35 -12.98 6.65 23.30
C LEU A 35 -13.45 7.88 22.53
N LEU A 36 -12.75 8.30 21.48
CA LEU A 36 -13.13 9.46 20.65
C LEU A 36 -14.47 9.29 19.93
N CYS A 37 -14.93 8.05 19.71
CA CYS A 37 -16.22 7.75 19.11
C CYS A 37 -17.39 7.76 20.10
N PHE A 38 -17.19 7.43 21.38
CA PHE A 38 -18.26 7.30 22.39
C PHE A 38 -19.43 6.40 21.94
N GLY A 39 -19.15 5.36 21.14
CA GLY A 39 -20.18 4.47 20.57
C GLY A 39 -20.99 5.03 19.39
N ASP A 40 -20.74 6.28 18.97
CA ASP A 40 -21.44 6.91 17.84
C ASP A 40 -21.06 6.22 16.50
N ALA A 41 -22.07 5.70 15.80
CA ALA A 41 -21.88 4.96 14.55
C ALA A 41 -21.38 5.82 13.38
N CYS A 42 -21.71 7.12 13.35
CA CYS A 42 -21.23 8.05 12.32
C CYS A 42 -19.74 8.35 12.53
N ARG A 43 -19.31 8.54 13.79
CA ARG A 43 -17.89 8.70 14.14
C ARG A 43 -17.07 7.44 13.87
N LEU A 44 -17.61 6.26 14.17
CA LEU A 44 -17.00 4.96 13.82
C LEU A 44 -16.88 4.80 12.30
N ALA A 45 -17.92 5.15 11.54
CA ALA A 45 -17.89 5.12 10.07
C ALA A 45 -16.86 6.10 9.48
N GLY A 46 -16.76 7.31 10.03
CA GLY A 46 -15.76 8.30 9.63
C GLY A 46 -14.32 7.83 9.86
N ARG A 47 -14.04 7.18 10.99
CA ARG A 47 -12.73 6.56 11.25
C ARG A 47 -12.44 5.37 10.35
N PHE A 48 -13.43 4.51 10.09
CA PHE A 48 -13.28 3.41 9.14
C PHE A 48 -12.91 3.95 7.74
N ALA A 49 -13.65 4.96 7.26
CA ALA A 49 -13.37 5.60 5.97
C ALA A 49 -11.97 6.22 5.94
N ALA A 50 -11.55 6.87 7.02
CA ALA A 50 -10.22 7.48 7.13
C ALA A 50 -9.09 6.44 7.05
N LYS A 51 -9.21 5.30 7.73
CA LYS A 51 -8.23 4.20 7.64
C LYS A 51 -8.13 3.62 6.23
N GLU A 52 -9.27 3.38 5.58
CA GLU A 52 -9.31 2.92 4.18
C GLU A 52 -8.71 3.97 3.22
N ALA A 53 -9.01 5.25 3.40
CA ALA A 53 -8.46 6.34 2.60
C ALA A 53 -6.93 6.45 2.74
N VAL A 54 -6.39 6.36 3.95
CA VAL A 54 -4.94 6.33 4.19
C VAL A 54 -4.29 5.09 3.56
N ALA A 55 -4.87 3.90 3.74
CA ALA A 55 -4.34 2.66 3.15
C ALA A 55 -4.35 2.66 1.61
N LYS A 56 -5.33 3.34 1.00
CA LYS A 56 -5.36 3.62 -0.44
C LYS A 56 -4.26 4.60 -0.86
N ALA A 57 -4.04 5.68 -0.12
CA ALA A 57 -2.98 6.65 -0.39
C ALA A 57 -1.57 6.05 -0.25
N LEU A 58 -1.37 5.09 0.67
CA LEU A 58 -0.15 4.30 0.80
C LEU A 58 0.09 3.35 -0.39
N GLY A 59 -0.95 3.01 -1.14
CA GLY A 59 -0.89 2.05 -2.26
C GLY A 59 -0.95 0.58 -1.85
N THR A 60 -1.20 0.27 -0.57
CA THR A 60 -1.30 -1.10 -0.07
C THR A 60 -2.74 -1.62 -0.13
N GLY A 61 -3.72 -0.76 0.14
CA GLY A 61 -5.03 -1.17 0.64
C GLY A 61 -4.93 -1.77 2.05
N LEU A 62 -6.07 -2.08 2.66
CA LEU A 62 -6.09 -2.82 3.93
C LEU A 62 -6.02 -4.34 3.68
N TRP A 63 -5.39 -5.06 4.62
CA TRP A 63 -5.19 -6.52 4.61
C TRP A 63 -4.26 -7.07 3.53
N ARG A 64 -3.71 -6.22 2.67
CA ARG A 64 -2.68 -6.58 1.69
C ARG A 64 -1.34 -5.96 2.08
N SER A 65 -0.25 -6.55 1.60
CA SER A 65 1.12 -6.05 1.79
C SER A 65 1.54 -5.82 3.24
N GLY A 66 0.91 -6.51 4.21
CA GLY A 66 1.27 -6.45 5.63
C GLY A 66 0.71 -5.25 6.41
N VAL A 67 -0.29 -4.54 5.90
CA VAL A 67 -0.96 -3.43 6.62
C VAL A 67 -2.27 -3.90 7.27
N VAL A 68 -2.38 -3.70 8.59
CA VAL A 68 -3.61 -3.96 9.37
C VAL A 68 -4.28 -2.67 9.85
N PHE A 69 -5.56 -2.74 10.26
CA PHE A 69 -6.29 -1.54 10.73
C PHE A 69 -5.62 -0.81 11.91
N HIS A 70 -4.93 -1.53 12.81
CA HIS A 70 -4.21 -0.93 13.94
C HIS A 70 -2.88 -0.26 13.54
N ASP A 71 -2.40 -0.47 12.31
CA ASP A 71 -1.24 0.27 11.79
C ASP A 71 -1.57 1.72 11.42
N ILE A 72 -2.86 2.07 11.35
CA ILE A 72 -3.35 3.41 10.99
C ILE A 72 -4.31 3.86 12.10
N GLU A 73 -3.93 4.86 12.87
CA GLU A 73 -4.74 5.41 13.96
C GLU A 73 -5.20 6.84 13.63
N ILE A 74 -6.48 7.12 13.87
CA ILE A 74 -7.16 8.38 13.53
C ILE A 74 -7.53 9.14 14.80
N LEU A 75 -6.54 9.89 15.28
CA LEU A 75 -6.55 10.69 16.50
C LEU A 75 -7.21 12.07 16.30
N ARG A 76 -7.33 12.84 17.38
CA ARG A 76 -7.82 14.22 17.39
C ARG A 76 -6.69 15.16 17.82
N GLY A 77 -6.39 16.15 16.98
CA GLY A 77 -5.45 17.23 17.26
C GLY A 77 -6.02 18.32 18.17
N GLN A 78 -5.18 19.30 18.50
CA GLN A 78 -5.48 20.32 19.52
C GLN A 78 -6.63 21.27 19.10
N SER A 79 -6.78 21.54 17.80
CA SER A 79 -7.89 22.34 17.25
C SER A 79 -9.12 21.49 16.91
N GLY A 80 -9.07 20.19 17.20
CA GLY A 80 -10.13 19.22 16.91
C GLY A 80 -10.06 18.55 15.53
N GLU A 81 -9.01 18.85 14.75
CA GLU A 81 -8.69 18.25 13.46
C GLU A 81 -8.35 16.74 13.58
N PRO A 82 -8.63 15.91 12.56
CA PRO A 82 -8.18 14.52 12.57
C PRO A 82 -6.68 14.42 12.26
N ILE A 83 -5.95 13.66 13.06
CA ILE A 83 -4.51 13.39 12.86
C ILE A 83 -4.30 11.90 12.57
N VAL A 84 -3.42 11.59 11.62
CA VAL A 84 -3.03 10.21 11.30
C VAL A 84 -1.73 9.85 12.03
N ALA A 85 -1.76 8.79 12.84
CA ALA A 85 -0.56 8.14 13.35
C ALA A 85 -0.36 6.79 12.62
N LEU A 86 0.87 6.51 12.19
CA LEU A 86 1.22 5.32 11.42
C LEU A 86 2.18 4.42 12.20
N HIS A 87 1.88 3.12 12.22
CA HIS A 87 2.61 2.08 12.92
C HIS A 87 2.89 0.88 12.00
N GLY A 88 3.58 -0.13 12.53
CA GLY A 88 3.73 -1.46 11.92
C GLY A 88 4.01 -1.45 10.41
N GLY A 89 3.12 -2.07 9.63
CA GLY A 89 3.22 -2.14 8.17
C GLY A 89 2.99 -0.79 7.50
N ALA A 90 1.97 -0.02 7.93
CA ALA A 90 1.63 1.26 7.31
C ALA A 90 2.79 2.27 7.36
N ARG A 91 3.52 2.32 8.49
CA ARG A 91 4.70 3.18 8.62
C ARG A 91 5.83 2.77 7.67
N LYS A 92 6.12 1.47 7.55
CA LYS A 92 7.14 0.96 6.61
C LYS A 92 6.81 1.31 5.17
N HIS A 93 5.54 1.24 4.78
CA HIS A 93 5.08 1.66 3.45
C HIS A 93 5.11 3.18 3.28
N PHE A 94 4.81 3.97 4.31
CA PHE A 94 4.96 5.42 4.27
C PHE A 94 6.42 5.85 4.08
N GLU A 95 7.35 5.18 4.78
CA GLU A 95 8.79 5.41 4.66
C GLU A 95 9.31 4.99 3.27
N SER A 96 8.92 3.80 2.76
CA SER A 96 9.42 3.29 1.47
C SER A 96 8.97 4.12 0.26
N ILE A 97 7.87 4.85 0.38
CA ILE A 97 7.34 5.75 -0.66
C ILE A 97 7.89 7.18 -0.51
N GLY A 98 8.82 7.39 0.42
CA GLY A 98 9.41 8.70 0.74
C GLY A 98 8.40 9.69 1.29
N GLY A 99 7.46 9.23 2.13
CA GLY A 99 6.42 10.03 2.76
C GLY A 99 6.98 11.11 3.68
N ILE A 100 6.42 12.32 3.59
CA ILE A 100 6.80 13.51 4.37
C ILE A 100 5.71 13.84 5.39
N ALA A 101 4.46 13.91 4.93
CA ALA A 101 3.28 14.19 5.74
C ALA A 101 2.07 13.37 5.25
N CYS A 102 1.15 13.05 6.17
CA CYS A 102 -0.09 12.33 5.88
C CYS A 102 -1.26 13.13 6.44
N HIS A 103 -2.02 13.78 5.56
CA HIS A 103 -3.19 14.59 5.92
C HIS A 103 -4.46 13.80 5.66
N VAL A 104 -5.49 13.99 6.49
CA VAL A 104 -6.81 13.42 6.28
C VAL A 104 -7.90 14.45 6.58
N SER A 105 -9.01 14.37 5.84
CA SER A 105 -10.25 15.08 6.13
C SER A 105 -11.40 14.08 6.18
N ILE A 106 -12.34 14.27 7.10
CA ILE A 106 -13.42 13.34 7.40
C ILE A 106 -14.73 14.13 7.45
N SER A 107 -15.77 13.61 6.79
CA SER A 107 -17.14 14.15 6.88
C SER A 107 -18.14 13.00 7.02
N HIS A 108 -19.25 13.24 7.72
CA HIS A 108 -20.31 12.25 7.88
C HIS A 108 -21.70 12.87 8.05
N GLU A 109 -22.71 12.17 7.54
CA GLU A 109 -24.14 12.34 7.85
C GLU A 109 -24.66 11.00 8.41
N LYS A 110 -25.96 10.87 8.68
CA LYS A 110 -26.60 9.70 9.29
C LYS A 110 -26.46 8.44 8.43
N GLU A 111 -26.43 8.57 7.11
CA GLU A 111 -26.40 7.43 6.20
C GLU A 111 -24.99 7.03 5.75
N MET A 112 -24.12 8.03 5.56
CA MET A 112 -22.81 7.89 4.92
C MET A 112 -21.73 8.72 5.62
N ALA A 113 -20.53 8.15 5.71
CA ALA A 113 -19.30 8.86 6.03
C ALA A 113 -18.33 8.78 4.85
N CYS A 114 -17.50 9.80 4.68
CA CYS A 114 -16.42 9.81 3.71
C CYS A 114 -15.13 10.34 4.34
N ALA A 115 -14.00 9.94 3.75
CA ALA A 115 -12.71 10.51 4.09
C ALA A 115 -11.84 10.68 2.84
N PHE A 116 -11.01 11.71 2.86
CA PHE A 116 -10.04 12.02 1.83
C PHE A 116 -8.66 12.16 2.47
N CYS A 117 -7.66 11.49 1.91
CA CYS A 117 -6.29 11.47 2.40
C CYS A 117 -5.32 11.97 1.32
N VAL A 118 -4.35 12.78 1.73
CA VAL A 118 -3.20 13.20 0.91
C VAL A 118 -1.92 12.82 1.63
N ILE A 119 -1.04 12.10 0.94
CA ILE A 119 0.33 11.86 1.38
C ILE A 119 1.27 12.71 0.55
N GLU A 120 2.00 13.59 1.22
CA GLU A 120 3.15 14.29 0.65
C GLU A 120 4.33 13.33 0.55
N THR A 121 5.07 13.38 -0.55
CA THR A 121 6.21 12.50 -0.81
C THR A 121 7.35 13.32 -1.38
N VAL A 122 8.60 12.91 -1.13
CA VAL A 122 9.75 13.49 -1.84
C VAL A 122 9.57 13.33 -3.35
N SER A 123 10.05 14.30 -4.11
CA SER A 123 10.15 14.17 -5.57
C SER A 123 11.26 13.18 -5.89
N GLN A 124 10.90 12.03 -6.45
CA GLN A 124 11.85 11.18 -7.16
C GLN A 124 12.29 11.96 -8.40
N ASN A 125 13.51 12.48 -8.39
CA ASN A 125 14.09 13.08 -9.59
C ASN A 125 14.27 11.94 -10.59
N CYS A 126 13.49 11.96 -11.68
CA CYS A 126 13.64 10.99 -12.75
C CYS A 126 14.93 11.33 -13.50
N GLU A 127 16.05 10.78 -13.04
CA GLU A 127 17.29 10.70 -13.80
C GLU A 127 16.97 9.89 -15.05
N ARG A 128 16.72 10.63 -16.14
CA ARG A 128 16.68 10.05 -17.47
C ARG A 128 18.13 9.83 -17.84
N ASP A 129 18.57 8.57 -17.80
CA ASP A 129 19.85 8.13 -18.33
C ASP A 129 20.00 8.63 -19.77
N SER A 130 20.76 9.72 -19.93
CA SER A 130 20.99 10.37 -21.22
C SER A 130 22.34 9.95 -21.79
N GLU A 131 22.58 8.64 -21.82
CA GLU A 131 23.74 8.00 -22.42
C GLU A 131 23.27 6.84 -23.31
N ASP A 132 22.77 7.15 -24.52
CA ASP A 132 22.72 6.21 -25.67
C ASP A 132 22.21 6.86 -26.99
N ALA A 133 22.69 8.07 -27.30
CA ALA A 133 22.37 8.76 -28.57
C ALA A 133 23.59 9.39 -29.26
N ALA A 134 24.81 8.99 -28.89
CA ALA A 134 26.05 9.64 -29.33
C ALA A 134 27.20 8.65 -29.64
N THR A 135 26.93 7.58 -30.38
CA THR A 135 27.93 6.83 -31.19
C THR A 135 27.22 6.05 -32.31
N SER A 136 27.91 5.82 -33.44
CA SER A 136 27.49 5.02 -34.61
C SER A 136 26.56 5.65 -35.67
N HIS A 137 26.96 6.81 -36.22
CA HIS A 137 26.65 7.12 -37.63
C HIS A 137 27.88 7.54 -38.44
N LEU A 138 28.91 6.69 -38.40
CA LEU A 138 29.99 6.68 -39.39
C LEU A 138 30.51 5.25 -39.54
N GLY A 139 30.20 4.61 -40.68
CA GLY A 139 30.44 3.17 -40.85
C GLY A 139 29.98 2.60 -42.19
N MET A 140 30.16 3.38 -43.28
CA MET A 140 29.94 2.88 -44.63
C MET A 140 31.29 2.54 -45.27
N LEU A 141 31.67 1.24 -45.27
CA LEU A 141 32.33 0.54 -46.39
C LEU A 141 32.85 -0.87 -46.02
N ALA A 142 32.30 -1.87 -46.72
CA ALA A 142 32.98 -3.01 -47.35
C ALA A 142 33.43 -4.28 -46.58
N CYS A 143 32.99 -5.42 -47.15
CA CYS A 143 33.64 -6.73 -47.29
C CYS A 143 33.72 -7.74 -46.12
N ASP A 144 32.75 -8.66 -46.12
CA ASP A 144 32.97 -10.12 -45.91
C ASP A 144 33.99 -10.69 -46.93
N PRO A 145 34.77 -11.74 -46.61
CA PRO A 145 34.24 -13.11 -46.68
C PRO A 145 34.68 -14.11 -45.59
N MET A 146 33.86 -15.16 -45.48
CA MET A 146 33.99 -16.33 -44.61
C MET A 146 35.30 -17.13 -44.80
N SER A 147 35.82 -17.70 -43.71
CA SER A 147 36.66 -18.92 -43.74
C SER A 147 36.33 -19.83 -42.54
N LYS A 148 36.79 -21.09 -42.58
CA LYS A 148 36.18 -22.23 -41.87
C LYS A 148 36.99 -22.76 -40.69
N GLN A 149 36.26 -23.40 -39.75
CA GLN A 149 36.58 -24.61 -38.98
C GLN A 149 37.88 -24.67 -38.14
N ASP A 150 37.72 -24.96 -36.84
CA ASP A 150 38.12 -26.22 -36.17
C ASP A 150 37.40 -26.27 -34.78
N HIS A 151 36.70 -27.33 -34.36
CA HIS A 151 37.20 -28.53 -33.66
C HIS A 151 38.06 -28.23 -32.40
N MET A 152 37.90 -28.86 -31.23
CA MET A 152 37.06 -29.99 -30.77
C MET A 152 37.12 -30.12 -29.22
N SER A 153 36.21 -30.93 -28.63
CA SER A 153 36.26 -31.60 -27.30
C SER A 153 35.55 -30.90 -26.11
N VAL A 154 34.99 -31.56 -25.08
CA VAL A 154 34.24 -32.85 -24.93
C VAL A 154 33.69 -32.98 -23.48
N VAL A 155 32.36 -33.20 -23.31
CA VAL A 155 31.58 -33.66 -22.10
C VAL A 155 31.88 -33.02 -20.70
N SER A 156 31.01 -33.07 -19.67
CA SER A 156 29.89 -33.99 -19.38
C SER A 156 28.70 -33.34 -18.67
N GLU A 157 27.55 -33.99 -18.85
CA GLU A 157 26.36 -33.85 -18.03
C GLU A 157 26.60 -34.43 -16.62
N ASP A 158 25.83 -33.97 -15.64
CA ASP A 158 25.17 -34.89 -14.71
C ASP A 158 23.79 -34.34 -14.35
N THR A 159 22.85 -35.24 -14.15
CA THR A 159 21.40 -34.96 -14.09
C THR A 159 20.77 -35.49 -12.80
N LEU A 160 19.46 -35.26 -12.67
CA LEU A 160 18.52 -35.80 -11.67
C LEU A 160 18.48 -34.99 -10.36
N ASP A 161 17.38 -34.25 -10.14
CA ASP A 161 16.04 -34.69 -9.72
C ASP A 161 15.95 -35.07 -8.24
N VAL A 162 15.18 -34.26 -7.50
CA VAL A 162 14.02 -34.76 -6.74
C VAL A 162 13.05 -33.59 -6.55
N ALA A 163 11.80 -33.80 -6.93
CA ALA A 163 10.69 -32.97 -6.49
C ALA A 163 10.40 -33.23 -5.00
N ASP A 164 9.81 -32.25 -4.31
CA ASP A 164 8.64 -32.61 -3.52
C ASP A 164 7.62 -31.46 -3.38
N SER A 165 6.35 -31.84 -3.22
CA SER A 165 5.19 -30.94 -3.28
C SER A 165 4.46 -30.91 -1.94
N ILE A 166 4.43 -29.78 -1.25
CA ILE A 166 3.51 -29.57 -0.12
C ILE A 166 2.78 -28.23 -0.24
N ARG A 167 1.49 -28.33 -0.59
CA ARG A 167 0.47 -27.33 -0.23
C ARG A 167 0.09 -27.53 1.23
N VAL A 168 -0.21 -26.45 1.95
CA VAL A 168 -1.15 -26.50 3.08
C VAL A 168 -1.98 -25.23 3.10
N ASP A 169 -3.28 -25.39 3.35
CA ASP A 169 -4.31 -24.39 3.09
C ASP A 169 -4.66 -23.50 4.30
N GLU A 170 -5.57 -22.58 4.00
CA GLU A 170 -6.23 -21.57 4.84
C GLU A 170 -6.75 -22.06 6.21
N ILE A 171 -6.54 -21.25 7.26
CA ILE A 171 -7.38 -21.13 8.46
C ILE A 171 -7.49 -19.63 8.83
#